data_AF-A0A2M7XEL3-F1
#
_entry.id   AF-A0A2M7XEL3-F1
#
_cell.length_a   1.000
_cell.length_b   1.000
_cell.length_c   1.000
_cell.angle_alpha   90.00
_cell.angle_beta   90.00
_cell.angle_gamma   90.00
#
_symmetry.space_group_name_H-M   'P 1'
#
loop_
_entity.id
_entity.type
_entity.pdbx_description
1 polymer ?
#
loop_
_entity_poly.entity_id
_entity_poly.type
_entity_poly.pdbx_seq_one_letter_code
_entity_poly.pdbx_strand_id
1 'polypeptide(L)'
;MTLQSIQRLRINRVLVAFIFAMIFMFFTPLVTQVLAQTDAGTVVAETAGLQVTPLPVIIGRIIGVILGLLGVILLGYIIYAGFLWMTAGGKPEQVEKAKKTIMNAVIGMVIILSSFAITNFVVRSITGGQGIFGSAGSQSGFGGGSSVELQSGSFGRGAIRDHFPTRGATDVLRNTKIYVTFKESMDITSFAKDYNVSGTPLDVTDDVVTTLLNTDNVKIYITADGTTSALASDAVAVSFTDNLKTFVFNPPILGSNSKNVQYTVALSENIKNSSGRPVLSSGGYLWNFTVGTEIDLTPPTVQSVTPQNNGVYDRNISVQINFNEGVDPISATGTYDPSDIFSNFSNIQIKDESGAIVPGTYATSNEYRTITFTALETCGVNSCGENMYCLPGAQAITVDVRSATLGAEPPQVDIFPYDGITDTSGNALDGNDDGTAGDDYTWAFSTTGDINLSAPAIESVSPAILAGNVDPDQPIIITFNTVMSSASLGAETISVLPNPDHELWYSFRKSELTESGAVVAAPADIPFKTQVTVKHGIFLQSTDSQTYRYIVNVTDAVRSEYQNCYNPAEGPGVGGETCGTSVVSPYCCNGVASNSACSFF
;
A
#
# COMPACT_ATOMS: atom_id res chain seq x y z
N MET A 1 -61.00 11.76 33.40
CA MET A 1 -59.55 11.67 33.14
C MET A 1 -59.40 11.09 31.73
N THR A 2 -59.12 11.93 30.74
CA THR A 2 -59.21 11.60 29.31
C THR A 2 -58.01 10.77 28.84
N LEU A 3 -58.19 9.87 27.88
CA LEU A 3 -57.16 8.96 27.31
C LEU A 3 -55.84 9.67 26.94
N GLN A 4 -55.88 10.95 26.58
CA GLN A 4 -54.70 11.78 26.30
C GLN A 4 -53.80 12.03 27.52
N SER A 5 -54.37 12.09 28.73
CA SER A 5 -53.61 12.27 29.98
C SER A 5 -52.80 11.03 30.36
N ILE A 6 -53.28 9.83 30.02
CA ILE A 6 -52.63 8.55 30.29
C ILE A 6 -51.46 8.30 29.31
N GLN A 7 -51.60 8.70 28.04
CA GLN A 7 -50.52 8.59 27.05
C GLN A 7 -49.33 9.51 27.33
N ARG A 8 -49.57 10.77 27.73
CA ARG A 8 -48.49 11.72 28.11
C ARG A 8 -47.73 11.27 29.36
N LEU A 9 -48.41 10.63 30.32
CA LEU A 9 -47.78 10.09 31.53
C LEU A 9 -46.90 8.87 31.23
N ARG A 10 -47.28 8.01 30.27
CA ARG A 10 -46.49 6.85 29.83
C ARG A 10 -45.24 7.26 29.05
N ILE A 11 -45.34 8.25 28.17
CA ILE A 11 -44.21 8.74 27.37
C ILE A 11 -43.13 9.37 28.27
N ASN A 12 -43.51 10.19 29.26
CA ASN A 12 -42.53 10.77 30.20
C ASN A 12 -41.84 9.71 31.07
N ARG A 13 -42.54 8.63 31.46
CA ARG A 13 -41.94 7.53 32.23
C ARG A 13 -40.97 6.68 31.40
N VAL A 14 -41.30 6.44 30.13
CA VAL A 14 -40.41 5.74 29.19
C VAL A 14 -39.17 6.57 28.88
N LEU A 15 -39.32 7.89 28.69
CA LEU A 15 -38.20 8.78 28.42
C LEU A 15 -37.25 8.90 29.62
N VAL A 16 -37.80 9.02 30.83
CA VAL A 16 -37.00 9.03 32.07
C VAL A 16 -36.32 7.68 32.30
N ALA A 17 -36.99 6.56 32.06
CA ALA A 17 -36.40 5.23 32.18
C ALA A 17 -35.28 4.99 31.15
N PHE A 18 -35.42 5.52 29.93
CA PHE A 18 -34.41 5.43 28.88
C PHE A 18 -33.16 6.26 29.21
N ILE A 19 -33.34 7.47 29.75
CA ILE A 19 -32.25 8.32 30.25
C ILE A 19 -31.54 7.63 31.43
N PHE A 20 -32.29 7.03 32.35
CA PHE A 20 -31.71 6.32 33.50
C PHE A 20 -30.96 5.04 33.10
N ALA A 21 -31.46 4.29 32.11
CA ALA A 21 -30.80 3.10 31.56
C ALA A 21 -29.51 3.44 30.80
N MET A 22 -29.51 4.54 30.03
CA MET A 22 -28.29 5.06 29.38
C MET A 22 -27.25 5.52 30.40
N ILE A 23 -27.66 6.24 31.45
CA ILE A 23 -26.76 6.65 32.54
C ILE A 23 -26.17 5.41 33.24
N PHE A 24 -26.97 4.36 33.48
CA PHE A 24 -26.51 3.14 34.14
C PHE A 24 -25.54 2.33 33.26
N MET A 25 -25.69 2.37 31.93
CA MET A 25 -24.80 1.70 30.97
C MET A 25 -23.43 2.40 30.83
N PHE A 26 -23.35 3.71 31.11
CA PHE A 26 -22.11 4.48 31.13
C PHE A 26 -21.37 4.46 32.47
N PHE A 27 -22.00 4.02 33.57
CA PHE A 27 -21.43 3.97 34.91
C PHE A 27 -20.81 2.62 35.31
N THR A 28 -20.81 1.61 34.43
CA THR A 28 -20.11 0.35 34.70
C THR A 28 -18.61 0.53 34.42
N PRO A 29 -17.71 0.29 35.40
CA PRO A 29 -16.29 0.38 35.15
C PRO A 29 -15.86 -0.82 34.29
N LEU A 30 -15.60 -0.61 33.00
CA LEU A 30 -14.69 -1.50 32.28
C LEU A 30 -13.31 -1.36 32.95
N VAL A 31 -12.88 -2.43 33.62
CA VAL A 31 -11.54 -2.55 34.20
C VAL A 31 -10.56 -2.70 33.04
N THR A 32 -10.04 -1.59 32.53
CA THR A 32 -8.86 -1.60 31.66
C THR A 32 -7.62 -1.49 32.53
N GLN A 33 -6.76 -2.50 32.49
CA GLN A 33 -5.46 -2.48 33.13
C GLN A 33 -4.52 -1.61 32.28
N VAL A 34 -3.99 -0.54 32.88
CA VAL A 34 -2.99 0.34 32.25
C VAL A 34 -1.76 0.33 33.15
N LEU A 35 -0.63 -0.13 32.61
CA LEU A 35 0.70 0.00 33.22
C LEU A 35 1.47 1.07 32.45
N ALA A 36 1.86 2.16 33.12
CA ALA A 36 3.01 3.01 32.74
C ALA A 36 3.42 3.99 33.87
N GLN A 37 4.49 3.57 34.56
CA GLN A 37 5.74 4.24 34.98
C GLN A 37 5.80 5.54 35.85
N THR A 38 6.31 5.30 37.08
CA THR A 38 7.25 6.01 37.99
C THR A 38 6.94 7.38 38.59
N ASP A 39 6.84 7.38 39.93
CA ASP A 39 7.56 8.34 40.77
C ASP A 39 7.88 7.72 42.15
N ALA A 40 8.93 8.22 42.83
CA ALA A 40 9.61 7.62 43.99
C ALA A 40 8.75 7.31 45.25
N GLY A 41 7.44 7.55 45.23
CA GLY A 41 6.49 7.20 46.30
C GLY A 41 5.87 5.80 46.18
N THR A 42 6.05 5.08 45.06
CA THR A 42 5.36 3.81 44.81
C THR A 42 6.03 2.59 45.46
N VAL A 43 7.32 2.65 45.79
CA VAL A 43 8.01 1.52 46.46
C VAL A 43 7.41 1.24 47.85
N VAL A 44 6.83 2.26 48.49
CA VAL A 44 6.12 2.16 49.79
C VAL A 44 4.68 1.67 49.62
N ALA A 45 4.04 1.97 48.47
CA ALA A 45 2.66 1.57 48.18
C ALA A 45 2.55 0.12 47.68
N GLU A 46 3.54 -0.36 46.92
CA GLU A 46 3.62 -1.74 46.43
C GLU A 46 3.89 -2.76 47.55
N THR A 47 4.68 -2.37 48.56
CA THR A 47 4.87 -3.19 49.78
C THR A 47 3.63 -3.22 50.69
N ALA A 48 2.67 -2.29 50.49
CA ALA A 48 1.43 -2.21 51.26
C ALA A 48 0.19 -2.76 50.52
N GLY A 49 0.34 -3.25 49.28
CA GLY A 49 -0.76 -3.85 48.51
C GLY A 49 -1.87 -2.87 48.09
N LEU A 50 -1.59 -1.57 48.05
CA LEU A 50 -2.57 -0.54 47.69
C LEU A 50 -2.45 -0.17 46.20
N GLN A 51 -3.54 -0.31 45.43
CA GLN A 51 -3.61 0.19 44.06
C GLN A 51 -3.70 1.71 44.08
N VAL A 52 -2.61 2.40 43.70
CA VAL A 52 -2.59 3.86 43.61
C VAL A 52 -2.77 4.26 42.15
N THR A 53 -3.96 4.76 41.81
CA THR A 53 -4.19 5.43 40.53
C THR A 53 -3.73 6.88 40.63
N PRO A 54 -2.93 7.41 39.69
CA PRO A 54 -2.52 8.81 39.72
C PRO A 54 -3.75 9.73 39.69
N LEU A 55 -3.78 10.71 40.58
CA LEU A 55 -4.87 11.69 40.69
C LEU A 55 -5.26 12.35 39.34
N PRO A 56 -4.31 12.70 38.43
CA PRO A 56 -4.65 13.27 37.12
C PRO A 56 -5.48 12.34 36.23
N VAL A 57 -5.28 11.03 36.33
CA VAL A 57 -6.00 10.02 35.52
C VAL A 57 -7.44 9.89 35.99
N ILE A 58 -7.65 9.92 37.32
CA ILE A 58 -9.01 9.94 37.91
C ILE A 58 -9.76 11.20 37.46
N ILE A 59 -9.09 12.35 37.47
CA ILE A 59 -9.67 13.63 37.03
C ILE A 59 -10.04 13.58 35.54
N GLY A 60 -9.14 13.08 34.68
CA GLY A 60 -9.41 12.92 33.24
C GLY A 60 -10.61 12.02 32.95
N ARG A 61 -10.76 10.92 33.69
CA ARG A 61 -11.92 10.01 33.58
C ARG A 61 -13.22 10.69 34.01
N ILE A 62 -13.21 11.45 35.10
CA ILE A 62 -14.39 12.21 35.56
C ILE A 62 -14.80 13.26 34.52
N ILE A 63 -13.84 13.99 33.95
CA ILE A 63 -14.11 14.98 32.90
C ILE A 63 -14.69 14.31 31.65
N GLY A 64 -14.13 13.17 31.22
CA GLY A 64 -14.64 12.40 30.07
C GLY A 64 -16.09 11.94 30.26
N VAL A 65 -16.45 11.47 31.46
CA VAL A 65 -17.83 11.08 31.78
C VAL A 65 -18.78 12.28 31.73
N ILE A 66 -18.36 13.44 32.25
CA ILE A 66 -19.16 14.67 32.22
C ILE A 66 -19.36 15.16 30.77
N LEU A 67 -18.31 15.15 29.94
CA LEU A 67 -18.39 15.55 28.54
C LEU A 67 -19.27 14.60 27.71
N GLY A 68 -19.18 13.29 27.96
CA GLY A 68 -20.07 12.30 27.35
C GLY A 68 -21.54 12.55 27.71
N LEU A 69 -21.83 12.84 28.98
CA LEU A 69 -23.18 13.17 29.44
C LEU A 69 -23.72 14.44 28.75
N LEU A 70 -22.89 15.47 28.59
CA LEU A 70 -23.26 16.70 27.87
C LEU A 70 -23.58 16.42 26.39
N GLY A 71 -22.81 15.55 25.74
CA GLY A 71 -23.08 15.14 24.36
C GLY A 71 -24.43 14.44 24.19
N VAL A 72 -24.78 13.54 25.12
CA VAL A 72 -26.09 12.85 25.12
C VAL A 72 -27.24 13.83 25.36
N ILE A 73 -27.08 14.80 26.28
CA ILE A 73 -28.08 15.86 26.52
C ILE A 73 -28.29 16.69 25.26
N LEU A 74 -27.21 17.05 24.56
CA LEU A 74 -27.25 17.85 23.34
C LEU A 74 -27.96 17.12 22.19
N LEU A 75 -27.68 15.82 22.03
CA LEU A 75 -28.41 14.96 21.10
C LEU A 75 -29.91 14.93 21.43
N GLY A 76 -30.27 14.85 22.72
CA GLY A 76 -31.66 14.92 23.18
C GLY A 76 -32.36 16.22 22.79
N TYR A 77 -31.68 17.37 22.89
CA TYR A 77 -32.22 18.66 22.46
C TYR A 77 -32.43 18.75 20.94
N ILE A 78 -31.52 18.18 20.15
CA ILE A 78 -31.66 18.15 18.68
C ILE A 78 -32.86 17.29 18.28
N ILE A 79 -33.02 16.11 18.87
CA ILE A 79 -34.16 15.23 18.62
C ILE A 79 -35.48 15.90 19.03
N TYR A 80 -35.51 16.55 20.20
CA TYR A 80 -36.67 17.29 20.68
C TYR A 80 -37.05 18.43 19.73
N ALA A 81 -36.06 19.20 19.26
CA ALA A 81 -36.31 20.31 18.34
C ALA A 81 -36.76 19.81 16.95
N GLY A 82 -36.21 18.69 16.48
CA GLY A 82 -36.64 18.04 15.24
C GLY A 82 -38.10 17.57 15.32
N PHE A 83 -38.48 16.95 16.44
CA PHE A 83 -39.89 16.56 16.66
C PHE A 83 -40.83 17.77 16.73
N LEU A 84 -40.42 18.84 17.42
CA LEU A 84 -41.18 20.09 17.50
C LEU A 84 -41.35 20.74 16.12
N TRP A 85 -40.33 20.66 15.26
CA TRP A 85 -40.42 21.20 13.90
C TRP A 85 -41.36 20.37 13.01
N MET A 86 -41.26 19.04 13.04
CA MET A 86 -42.13 18.15 12.27
C MET A 86 -43.60 18.24 12.70
N THR A 87 -43.87 18.56 13.97
CA THR A 87 -45.23 18.62 14.52
C THR A 87 -45.85 20.03 14.52
N ALA A 88 -45.12 21.04 14.03
CA ALA A 88 -45.56 22.44 14.07
C ALA A 88 -46.78 22.75 13.18
N GLY A 89 -47.09 21.91 12.18
CA GLY A 89 -48.31 22.03 11.36
C GLY A 89 -48.53 23.40 10.72
N GLY A 90 -47.45 24.13 10.42
CA GLY A 90 -47.50 25.48 9.83
C GLY A 90 -47.69 26.64 10.82
N LYS A 91 -47.73 26.39 12.14
CA LYS A 91 -47.79 27.47 13.15
C LYS A 91 -46.41 28.15 13.27
N PRO A 92 -46.30 29.45 12.94
CA PRO A 92 -45.00 30.13 12.86
C PRO A 92 -44.26 30.14 14.21
N GLU A 93 -44.98 30.30 15.32
CA GLU A 93 -44.42 30.33 16.68
C GLU A 93 -43.68 29.03 17.07
N GLN A 94 -44.15 27.86 16.63
CA GLN A 94 -43.52 26.59 16.96
C GLN A 94 -42.30 26.29 16.09
N VAL A 95 -42.35 26.70 14.83
CA VAL A 95 -41.19 26.61 13.92
C VAL A 95 -40.07 27.52 14.42
N GLU A 96 -40.38 28.73 14.85
CA GLU A 96 -39.39 29.66 15.39
C GLU A 96 -38.75 29.12 16.68
N LYS A 97 -39.56 28.52 17.57
CA LYS A 97 -39.06 27.87 18.78
C LYS A 97 -38.16 26.66 18.49
N ALA A 98 -38.51 25.84 17.51
CA ALA A 98 -37.68 24.70 17.09
C ALA A 98 -36.32 25.18 16.53
N LYS A 99 -36.34 26.15 15.61
CA LYS A 99 -35.13 26.74 15.04
C LYS A 99 -34.21 27.35 16.10
N LYS A 100 -34.78 28.10 17.05
CA LYS A 100 -34.01 28.68 18.17
C LYS A 100 -33.38 27.61 19.06
N THR A 101 -34.07 26.50 19.29
CA THR A 101 -33.55 25.38 20.10
C THR A 101 -32.39 24.68 19.40
N ILE A 102 -32.49 24.45 18.08
CA ILE A 102 -31.39 23.90 17.27
C ILE A 102 -30.19 24.85 17.30
N MET A 103 -30.42 26.15 17.09
CA MET A 103 -29.34 27.14 17.07
C MET A 103 -28.59 27.22 18.40
N ASN A 104 -29.32 27.18 19.52
CA ASN A 104 -28.70 27.14 20.85
C ASN A 104 -27.90 25.84 21.09
N ALA A 105 -28.39 24.70 20.58
CA ALA A 105 -27.68 23.42 20.69
C ALA A 105 -26.37 23.44 19.87
N VAL A 106 -26.39 23.99 18.64
CA VAL A 106 -25.20 24.14 17.80
C VAL A 106 -24.17 25.05 18.46
N ILE A 107 -24.60 26.18 19.02
CA ILE A 107 -23.70 27.09 19.76
C ILE A 107 -23.05 26.36 20.95
N GLY A 108 -23.83 25.59 21.71
CA GLY A 108 -23.30 24.77 22.81
C GLY A 108 -22.26 23.73 22.34
N MET A 109 -22.51 23.07 21.21
CA MET A 109 -21.58 22.12 20.61
C MET A 109 -20.26 22.80 20.22
N VAL A 110 -20.33 23.95 19.54
CA VAL A 110 -19.15 24.70 19.10
C VAL A 110 -18.32 25.14 20.31
N ILE A 111 -18.95 25.59 21.39
CA ILE A 111 -18.25 25.99 22.63
C ILE A 111 -17.53 24.79 23.26
N ILE A 112 -18.18 23.62 23.34
CA ILE A 112 -17.58 22.42 23.93
C ILE A 112 -16.38 21.95 23.09
N LEU A 113 -16.55 21.87 21.76
CA LEU A 113 -15.47 21.47 20.84
C LEU A 113 -14.30 22.45 20.87
N SER A 114 -14.58 23.76 20.93
CA SER A 114 -13.55 24.80 21.01
C SER A 114 -12.82 24.75 22.35
N SER A 115 -13.53 24.59 23.47
CA SER A 115 -12.94 24.45 24.80
C SER A 115 -12.03 23.22 24.88
N PHE A 116 -12.44 22.12 24.23
CA PHE A 116 -11.63 20.91 24.14
C PHE A 116 -10.35 21.14 23.31
N ALA A 117 -10.47 21.74 22.13
CA ALA A 117 -9.33 22.05 21.27
C ALA A 117 -8.32 22.98 21.97
N ILE A 118 -8.80 24.02 22.64
CA ILE A 118 -7.96 24.98 23.39
C ILE A 118 -7.26 24.28 24.56
N THR A 119 -7.98 23.47 25.33
CA THR A 119 -7.39 22.74 26.47
C THR A 119 -6.31 21.78 26.00
N ASN A 120 -6.56 21.03 24.91
CA ASN A 120 -5.58 20.12 24.33
C ASN A 120 -4.37 20.86 23.76
N PHE A 121 -4.57 22.01 23.12
CA PHE A 121 -3.50 22.86 22.61
C PHE A 121 -2.59 23.37 23.74
N VAL A 122 -3.16 23.88 24.83
CA VAL A 122 -2.40 24.38 25.98
C VAL A 122 -1.67 23.24 26.68
N VAL A 123 -2.32 22.10 26.89
CA VAL A 123 -1.69 20.93 27.50
C VAL A 123 -0.53 20.43 26.65
N ARG A 124 -0.73 20.22 25.34
CA ARG A 124 0.32 19.79 24.41
C ARG A 124 1.52 20.73 24.40
N SER A 125 1.28 22.05 24.53
CA SER A 125 2.33 23.06 24.59
C SER A 125 3.17 23.01 25.88
N ILE A 126 2.64 22.40 26.94
CA ILE A 126 3.30 22.30 28.26
C ILE A 126 3.90 20.89 28.48
N THR A 127 3.29 19.85 27.93
CA THR A 127 3.67 18.44 28.14
C THR A 127 4.52 17.83 27.02
N GLY A 128 4.97 18.62 26.04
CA GLY A 128 5.80 18.12 24.94
C GLY A 128 5.07 17.16 24.00
N GLY A 129 3.79 17.42 23.71
CA GLY A 129 3.02 16.69 22.68
C GLY A 129 2.06 15.60 23.17
N GLN A 130 2.09 15.22 24.46
CA GLN A 130 1.12 14.26 25.00
C GLN A 130 -0.15 14.95 25.51
N GLY A 131 -1.25 14.84 24.75
CA GLY A 131 -2.58 15.29 25.17
C GLY A 131 -3.22 14.35 26.20
N ILE A 132 -3.93 14.90 27.19
CA ILE A 132 -4.50 14.18 28.35
C ILE A 132 -5.76 13.34 28.01
N PHE A 133 -6.43 13.62 26.89
CA PHE A 133 -7.66 12.95 26.51
C PHE A 133 -7.39 11.98 25.36
N GLY A 134 -7.41 10.68 25.67
CA GLY A 134 -7.24 9.61 24.70
C GLY A 134 -8.27 9.73 23.57
N SER A 135 -7.77 9.87 22.34
CA SER A 135 -8.56 9.70 21.14
C SER A 135 -9.10 8.26 21.12
N ALA A 136 -10.40 8.09 20.92
CA ALA A 136 -10.96 6.81 20.51
C ALA A 136 -10.60 6.59 19.04
N GLY A 137 -9.33 6.28 18.82
CA GLY A 137 -8.71 5.97 17.55
C GLY A 137 -7.42 5.25 17.87
N SER A 138 -7.40 3.95 17.59
CA SER A 138 -6.25 3.04 17.56
C SER A 138 -5.21 3.25 18.66
N GLN A 139 -5.31 2.46 19.74
CA GLN A 139 -4.19 2.21 20.64
C GLN A 139 -3.05 1.55 19.85
N SER A 140 -2.12 2.35 19.33
CA SER A 140 -0.71 1.97 19.26
C SER A 140 -0.07 2.43 20.56
N GLY A 141 0.14 1.48 21.47
CA GLY A 141 0.87 1.73 22.70
C GLY A 141 2.33 1.95 22.40
N PHE A 142 2.72 3.19 22.13
CA PHE A 142 4.12 3.61 22.10
C PHE A 142 4.31 4.77 23.08
N GLY A 143 4.87 4.44 24.23
CA GLY A 143 5.54 5.41 25.10
C GLY A 143 6.78 5.96 24.38
N GLY A 144 7.12 7.22 24.64
CA GLY A 144 8.16 7.97 23.93
C GLY A 144 9.47 7.23 23.78
N GLY A 145 9.93 7.16 22.53
CA GLY A 145 11.16 6.52 22.10
C GLY A 145 10.94 5.81 20.77
N SER A 146 11.24 6.50 19.67
CA SER A 146 11.51 5.95 18.32
C SER A 146 10.56 4.86 17.80
N SER A 147 9.62 5.25 16.95
CA SER A 147 8.69 4.37 16.22
C SER A 147 9.39 3.46 15.22
N VAL A 148 10.12 2.45 15.70
CA VAL A 148 10.59 1.33 14.87
C VAL A 148 9.46 0.31 14.82
N GLU A 149 8.79 0.21 13.67
CA GLU A 149 7.90 -0.92 13.40
C GLU A 149 8.74 -2.20 13.40
N LEU A 150 8.58 -3.03 14.43
CA LEU A 150 9.29 -4.31 14.54
C LEU A 150 9.01 -5.18 13.31
N GLN A 151 10.03 -5.92 12.86
CA GLN A 151 9.93 -6.92 11.79
C GLN A 151 9.49 -6.31 10.45
N SER A 152 9.91 -5.07 10.19
CA SER A 152 9.56 -4.32 8.99
C SER A 152 10.71 -4.24 7.98
N GLY A 153 11.96 -4.36 8.44
CA GLY A 153 13.17 -4.16 7.61
C GLY A 153 13.37 -5.20 6.49
N SER A 154 12.62 -6.30 6.51
CA SER A 154 12.62 -7.28 5.41
C SER A 154 11.95 -6.77 4.13
N PHE A 155 11.11 -5.73 4.21
CA PHE A 155 10.52 -5.05 3.06
C PHE A 155 11.29 -3.76 2.75
N GLY A 156 11.68 -3.58 1.49
CA GLY A 156 12.67 -2.56 1.13
C GLY A 156 14.06 -3.20 1.10
N ARG A 157 14.95 -2.89 2.05
CA ARG A 157 16.36 -3.38 2.02
C ARG A 157 16.49 -4.90 2.05
N GLY A 158 15.54 -5.61 2.67
CA GLY A 158 15.58 -7.07 2.82
C GLY A 158 15.19 -7.88 1.58
N ALA A 159 14.73 -9.11 1.79
CA ALA A 159 14.45 -10.08 0.74
C ALA A 159 13.07 -9.90 0.05
N ILE A 160 12.14 -9.16 0.67
CA ILE A 160 10.81 -8.93 0.12
C ILE A 160 10.87 -7.74 -0.83
N ARG A 161 10.46 -7.98 -2.07
CA ARG A 161 10.36 -6.98 -3.13
C ARG A 161 9.03 -6.23 -3.08
N ASP A 162 7.93 -6.97 -2.95
CA ASP A 162 6.57 -6.41 -2.91
C ASP A 162 5.61 -7.33 -2.14
N HIS A 163 4.50 -6.78 -1.66
CA HIS A 163 3.40 -7.58 -1.14
C HIS A 163 2.07 -6.83 -1.29
N PHE A 164 0.99 -7.59 -1.44
CA PHE A 164 -0.37 -7.07 -1.49
C PHE A 164 -1.28 -7.88 -0.54
N PRO A 165 -2.22 -7.26 0.19
CA PRO A 165 -2.46 -5.81 0.28
C PRO A 165 -1.26 -5.06 0.86
N THR A 166 -1.19 -3.76 0.55
CA THR A 166 -0.11 -2.90 1.06
C THR A 166 -0.20 -2.75 2.57
N ARG A 167 0.94 -2.46 3.22
CA ARG A 167 1.01 -2.29 4.68
C ARG A 167 0.09 -1.15 5.12
N GLY A 168 -0.76 -1.43 6.10
CA GLY A 168 -1.70 -0.46 6.67
C GLY A 168 -2.86 -0.10 5.74
N ALA A 169 -3.03 -0.80 4.61
CA ALA A 169 -4.14 -0.54 3.69
C ALA A 169 -5.48 -0.61 4.43
N THR A 170 -6.37 0.34 4.13
CA THR A 170 -7.76 0.31 4.58
C THR A 170 -8.68 -0.03 3.44
N ASP A 171 -9.90 -0.43 3.76
CA ASP A 171 -10.95 -0.71 2.78
C ASP A 171 -10.56 -1.77 1.75
N VAL A 172 -9.71 -2.71 2.16
CA VAL A 172 -9.35 -3.88 1.35
C VAL A 172 -10.60 -4.74 1.15
N LEU A 173 -10.83 -5.17 -0.09
CA LEU A 173 -12.02 -5.92 -0.46
C LEU A 173 -11.96 -7.36 0.07
N ARG A 174 -13.12 -7.93 0.37
CA ARG A 174 -13.21 -9.18 1.14
C ARG A 174 -12.77 -10.43 0.37
N ASN A 175 -12.85 -10.42 -0.95
CA ASN A 175 -12.35 -11.48 -1.85
C ASN A 175 -10.91 -11.25 -2.31
N THR A 176 -10.17 -10.32 -1.68
CA THR A 176 -8.74 -10.11 -1.97
C THR A 176 -7.93 -11.39 -1.77
N LYS A 177 -7.00 -11.65 -2.69
CA LYS A 177 -5.88 -12.56 -2.43
C LYS A 177 -4.73 -11.80 -1.76
N ILE A 178 -3.76 -12.55 -1.23
CA ILE A 178 -2.55 -12.01 -0.61
C ILE A 178 -1.35 -12.45 -1.44
N TYR A 179 -0.48 -11.51 -1.79
CA TYR A 179 0.69 -11.73 -2.63
C TYR A 179 1.95 -11.36 -1.86
N VAL A 180 3.00 -12.15 -2.04
CA VAL A 180 4.35 -11.78 -1.61
C VAL A 180 5.32 -12.09 -2.73
N THR A 181 6.06 -11.08 -3.17
CA THR A 181 7.12 -11.23 -4.13
C THR A 181 8.48 -11.02 -3.48
N PHE A 182 9.39 -11.96 -3.72
CA PHE A 182 10.77 -11.94 -3.28
C PHE A 182 11.70 -11.49 -4.41
N LYS A 183 12.89 -11.01 -4.04
CA LYS A 183 13.91 -10.57 -5.01
C LYS A 183 14.59 -11.75 -5.72
N GLU A 184 14.58 -12.91 -5.06
CA GLU A 184 15.17 -14.17 -5.53
C GLU A 184 14.12 -15.29 -5.58
N SER A 185 14.45 -16.38 -6.28
CA SER A 185 13.61 -17.56 -6.35
C SER A 185 13.58 -18.28 -5.01
N MET A 186 12.40 -18.75 -4.62
CA MET A 186 12.17 -19.31 -3.30
C MET A 186 11.98 -20.82 -3.28
N ASP A 187 12.11 -21.42 -2.11
CA ASP A 187 11.76 -22.82 -1.87
C ASP A 187 10.24 -22.94 -1.69
N ILE A 188 9.59 -23.66 -2.61
CA ILE A 188 8.13 -23.87 -2.62
C ILE A 188 7.65 -24.46 -1.30
N THR A 189 8.42 -25.36 -0.68
CA THR A 189 8.05 -26.01 0.59
C THR A 189 8.00 -25.04 1.76
N SER A 190 8.61 -23.85 1.62
CA SER A 190 8.48 -22.77 2.60
C SER A 190 7.05 -22.22 2.67
N PHE A 191 6.25 -22.38 1.62
CA PHE A 191 4.92 -21.79 1.49
C PHE A 191 3.82 -22.83 1.28
N ALA A 192 4.10 -23.91 0.56
CA ALA A 192 3.16 -24.99 0.31
C ALA A 192 3.51 -26.22 1.17
N LYS A 193 2.53 -26.69 1.94
CA LYS A 193 2.68 -27.84 2.82
C LYS A 193 2.59 -29.14 2.02
N ASP A 194 3.46 -30.10 2.35
CA ASP A 194 3.51 -31.44 1.71
C ASP A 194 3.81 -31.39 0.20
N TYR A 195 4.32 -30.25 -0.29
CA TYR A 195 4.80 -30.12 -1.67
C TYR A 195 6.09 -30.94 -1.83
N ASN A 196 6.17 -31.77 -2.86
CA ASN A 196 7.37 -32.55 -3.16
C ASN A 196 8.04 -32.01 -4.42
N VAL A 197 9.22 -31.43 -4.24
CA VAL A 197 10.12 -31.05 -5.34
C VAL A 197 10.89 -32.31 -5.77
N SER A 198 10.45 -32.94 -6.86
CA SER A 198 10.95 -34.22 -7.40
C SER A 198 12.30 -34.11 -8.12
N GLY A 199 13.00 -32.99 -7.98
CA GLY A 199 14.36 -32.83 -8.49
C GLY A 199 14.76 -31.38 -8.65
N THR A 200 14.33 -30.77 -9.76
CA THR A 200 14.68 -29.39 -10.15
C THR A 200 13.59 -28.41 -9.76
N PRO A 201 13.84 -27.45 -8.83
CA PRO A 201 12.78 -26.57 -8.32
C PRO A 201 11.99 -25.77 -9.37
N LEU A 202 12.60 -25.45 -10.51
CA LEU A 202 11.97 -24.67 -11.58
C LEU A 202 11.18 -25.52 -12.59
N ASP A 203 11.34 -26.84 -12.57
CA ASP A 203 10.53 -27.76 -13.36
C ASP A 203 9.51 -28.41 -12.43
N VAL A 204 8.28 -27.93 -12.47
CA VAL A 204 7.20 -28.44 -11.62
C VAL A 204 6.40 -29.56 -12.28
N THR A 205 6.83 -30.05 -13.45
CA THR A 205 6.05 -31.04 -14.21
C THR A 205 6.15 -32.46 -13.68
N ASP A 206 7.16 -32.75 -12.85
CA ASP A 206 7.36 -34.02 -12.16
C ASP A 206 7.05 -33.95 -10.64
N ASP A 207 6.60 -32.80 -10.15
CA ASP A 207 6.32 -32.54 -8.75
C ASP A 207 4.96 -33.13 -8.30
N VAL A 208 4.88 -33.53 -7.03
CA VAL A 208 3.58 -33.82 -6.40
C VAL A 208 3.03 -32.51 -5.88
N VAL A 209 2.08 -31.96 -6.63
CA VAL A 209 1.50 -30.64 -6.38
C VAL A 209 0.45 -30.71 -5.28
N THR A 210 0.69 -29.96 -4.21
CA THR A 210 -0.32 -29.59 -3.21
C THR A 210 -0.51 -28.07 -3.25
N THR A 211 -1.70 -27.61 -2.90
CA THR A 211 -2.01 -26.18 -2.77
C THR A 211 -2.17 -25.75 -1.31
N LEU A 212 -1.87 -26.63 -0.36
CA LEU A 212 -2.09 -26.37 1.07
C LEU A 212 -1.09 -25.36 1.62
N LEU A 213 -1.53 -24.43 2.45
CA LEU A 213 -0.65 -23.45 3.10
C LEU A 213 0.27 -24.10 4.13
N ASN A 214 1.56 -23.78 4.10
CA ASN A 214 2.49 -24.13 5.17
C ASN A 214 2.33 -23.16 6.37
N THR A 215 1.52 -23.56 7.35
CA THR A 215 1.20 -22.75 8.53
C THR A 215 2.33 -22.62 9.55
N ASP A 216 3.43 -23.36 9.38
CA ASP A 216 4.64 -23.17 10.19
C ASP A 216 5.38 -21.90 9.79
N ASN A 217 5.27 -21.52 8.52
CA ASN A 217 5.98 -20.37 7.94
C ASN A 217 5.09 -19.19 7.61
N VAL A 218 3.83 -19.41 7.25
CA VAL A 218 2.89 -18.36 6.85
C VAL A 218 1.65 -18.43 7.71
N LYS A 219 1.28 -17.32 8.36
CA LYS A 219 0.07 -17.20 9.15
C LYS A 219 -0.73 -15.98 8.72
N ILE A 220 -2.02 -16.17 8.48
CA ILE A 220 -2.98 -15.12 8.17
C ILE A 220 -4.04 -15.18 9.27
N TYR A 221 -4.24 -14.12 10.03
CA TYR A 221 -5.11 -14.13 11.20
C TYR A 221 -5.74 -12.76 11.49
N ILE A 222 -6.85 -12.77 12.23
CA ILE A 222 -7.48 -11.53 12.71
C ILE A 222 -6.57 -10.92 13.77
N THR A 223 -6.14 -9.68 13.54
CA THR A 223 -5.10 -9.02 14.35
C THR A 223 -5.44 -8.99 15.83
N ALA A 224 -6.70 -8.69 16.17
CA ALA A 224 -7.18 -8.62 17.55
C ALA A 224 -7.16 -9.99 18.27
N ASP A 225 -7.29 -11.08 17.51
CA ASP A 225 -7.39 -12.44 18.05
C ASP A 225 -6.02 -13.16 18.05
N GLY A 226 -5.00 -12.55 17.45
CA GLY A 226 -3.65 -13.10 17.38
C GLY A 226 -3.54 -14.41 16.61
N THR A 227 -2.38 -15.05 16.70
CA THR A 227 -2.03 -16.25 15.92
C THR A 227 -2.88 -17.48 16.23
N THR A 228 -3.64 -17.49 17.34
CA THR A 228 -4.60 -18.55 17.66
C THR A 228 -5.79 -18.59 16.71
N SER A 229 -6.07 -17.49 16.01
CA SER A 229 -7.12 -17.39 14.99
C SER A 229 -6.62 -17.60 13.56
N ALA A 230 -5.37 -18.09 13.40
CA ALA A 230 -4.78 -18.27 12.09
C ALA A 230 -5.58 -19.24 11.22
N LEU A 231 -5.74 -18.88 9.95
CA LEU A 231 -6.38 -19.73 8.96
C LEU A 231 -5.66 -21.08 8.87
N ALA A 232 -6.44 -22.13 8.72
CA ALA A 232 -5.93 -23.50 8.59
C ALA A 232 -5.24 -23.72 7.24
N SER A 233 -4.37 -24.72 7.19
CA SER A 233 -3.57 -25.09 6.02
C SER A 233 -4.42 -25.36 4.77
N ASP A 234 -5.56 -26.01 4.93
CA ASP A 234 -6.52 -26.36 3.88
C ASP A 234 -7.51 -25.25 3.53
N ALA A 235 -7.57 -24.18 4.34
CA ALA A 235 -8.43 -23.04 4.07
C ALA A 235 -7.82 -22.07 3.05
N VAL A 236 -6.51 -22.10 2.85
CA VAL A 236 -5.79 -21.14 2.00
C VAL A 236 -5.06 -21.89 0.90
N ALA A 237 -5.47 -21.66 -0.34
CA ALA A 237 -4.78 -22.24 -1.49
C ALA A 237 -3.52 -21.43 -1.83
N VAL A 238 -2.42 -22.10 -2.13
CA VAL A 238 -1.15 -21.51 -2.54
C VAL A 238 -0.92 -21.76 -4.02
N SER A 239 -0.57 -20.70 -4.74
CA SER A 239 -0.03 -20.75 -6.11
C SER A 239 1.19 -19.85 -6.22
N PHE A 240 1.97 -20.00 -7.28
CA PHE A 240 3.22 -19.27 -7.45
C PHE A 240 3.58 -19.12 -8.93
N THR A 241 4.38 -18.12 -9.23
CA THR A 241 4.88 -17.86 -10.60
C THR A 241 6.01 -18.83 -10.97
N ASP A 242 6.18 -19.12 -12.26
CA ASP A 242 7.17 -20.11 -12.75
C ASP A 242 8.62 -19.83 -12.29
N ASN A 243 8.96 -18.55 -12.11
CA ASN A 243 10.27 -18.14 -11.59
C ASN A 243 10.45 -18.29 -10.07
N LEU A 244 9.41 -18.78 -9.37
CA LEU A 244 9.33 -18.96 -7.92
C LEU A 244 9.58 -17.71 -7.09
N LYS A 245 9.34 -16.52 -7.65
CA LYS A 245 9.54 -15.25 -6.94
C LYS A 245 8.27 -14.76 -6.26
N THR A 246 7.10 -15.01 -6.85
CA THR A 246 5.82 -14.53 -6.31
C THR A 246 4.98 -15.71 -5.83
N PHE A 247 4.48 -15.61 -4.60
CA PHE A 247 3.55 -16.56 -4.00
C PHE A 247 2.22 -15.87 -3.76
N VAL A 248 1.14 -16.55 -4.13
CA VAL A 248 -0.23 -16.09 -4.00
C VAL A 248 -0.94 -17.00 -3.01
N PHE A 249 -1.43 -16.40 -1.93
CA PHE A 249 -2.29 -17.02 -0.95
C PHE A 249 -3.73 -16.61 -1.25
N ASN A 250 -4.57 -17.60 -1.57
CA ASN A 250 -5.98 -17.42 -1.86
C ASN A 250 -6.79 -17.92 -0.64
N PRO A 251 -7.12 -17.02 0.32
CA PRO A 251 -7.92 -17.37 1.48
C PRO A 251 -9.41 -17.44 1.14
N PRO A 252 -10.26 -17.93 2.07
CA PRO A 252 -11.70 -17.73 1.97
C PRO A 252 -12.03 -16.24 2.05
N ILE A 253 -13.26 -15.86 1.71
CA ILE A 253 -13.74 -14.48 1.86
C ILE A 253 -13.44 -13.96 3.27
N LEU A 254 -12.59 -12.93 3.35
CA LEU A 254 -12.10 -12.35 4.58
C LEU A 254 -13.13 -11.38 5.19
N GLY A 255 -12.88 -11.01 6.45
CA GLY A 255 -13.60 -9.93 7.14
C GLY A 255 -15.06 -10.24 7.44
N SER A 256 -15.90 -9.21 7.44
CA SER A 256 -17.31 -9.27 7.79
C SER A 256 -18.12 -8.39 6.85
N ASN A 257 -19.37 -8.77 6.56
CA ASN A 257 -20.29 -7.97 5.75
C ASN A 257 -20.88 -6.73 6.46
N SER A 258 -20.48 -6.46 7.72
CA SER A 258 -21.08 -5.38 8.52
C SER A 258 -20.10 -4.54 9.31
N LYS A 259 -18.82 -4.92 9.36
CA LYS A 259 -17.78 -4.17 10.05
C LYS A 259 -16.42 -4.44 9.43
N ASN A 260 -15.55 -3.44 9.52
CA ASN A 260 -14.15 -3.58 9.12
C ASN A 260 -13.42 -4.53 10.08
N VAL A 261 -12.54 -5.36 9.54
CA VAL A 261 -11.75 -6.35 10.30
C VAL A 261 -10.29 -6.22 9.90
N GLN A 262 -9.41 -6.02 10.88
CA GLN A 262 -7.97 -5.93 10.64
C GLN A 262 -7.34 -7.33 10.63
N TYR A 263 -6.61 -7.65 9.57
CA TYR A 263 -5.84 -8.88 9.42
C TYR A 263 -4.36 -8.61 9.54
N THR A 264 -3.62 -9.59 10.04
CA THR A 264 -2.16 -9.62 10.04
C THR A 264 -1.69 -10.84 9.25
N VAL A 265 -0.69 -10.62 8.41
CA VAL A 265 0.07 -11.68 7.75
C VAL A 265 1.45 -11.73 8.39
N ALA A 266 1.86 -12.91 8.83
CA ALA A 266 3.16 -13.15 9.43
C ALA A 266 3.92 -14.22 8.64
N LEU A 267 5.14 -13.87 8.25
CA LEU A 267 6.11 -14.70 7.57
C LEU A 267 7.25 -15.03 8.54
N SER A 268 7.54 -16.31 8.69
CA SER A 268 8.58 -16.82 9.59
C SER A 268 9.99 -16.57 9.04
N GLU A 269 10.96 -16.39 9.94
CA GLU A 269 12.39 -16.37 9.60
C GLU A 269 12.91 -17.67 8.97
N ASN A 270 12.14 -18.77 9.08
CA ASN A 270 12.50 -20.08 8.53
C ASN A 270 12.24 -20.21 7.01
N ILE A 271 11.67 -19.19 6.36
CA ILE A 271 11.44 -19.17 4.91
C ILE A 271 12.78 -19.14 4.16
N LYS A 272 12.93 -20.05 3.20
CA LYS A 272 14.17 -20.28 2.46
C LYS A 272 14.06 -19.93 0.98
N ASN A 273 15.18 -19.53 0.40
CA ASN A 273 15.33 -19.45 -1.05
C ASN A 273 15.48 -20.85 -1.69
N SER A 274 15.46 -20.96 -3.02
CA SER A 274 15.63 -22.24 -3.72
C SER A 274 17.00 -22.91 -3.48
N SER A 275 17.97 -22.20 -2.90
CA SER A 275 19.25 -22.76 -2.45
C SER A 275 19.23 -23.27 -1.00
N GLY A 276 18.08 -23.24 -0.33
CA GLY A 276 17.90 -23.69 1.06
C GLY A 276 18.35 -22.70 2.13
N ARG A 277 18.71 -21.46 1.76
CA ARG A 277 19.17 -20.42 2.69
C ARG A 277 17.98 -19.60 3.22
N PRO A 278 17.87 -19.37 4.55
CA PRO A 278 16.89 -18.43 5.11
C PRO A 278 17.08 -17.00 4.58
N VAL A 279 15.99 -16.33 4.20
CA VAL A 279 16.05 -14.99 3.59
C VAL A 279 15.50 -13.86 4.47
N LEU A 280 14.67 -14.20 5.45
CA LEU A 280 14.09 -13.23 6.38
C LEU A 280 14.94 -13.15 7.65
N SER A 281 15.00 -11.95 8.23
CA SER A 281 15.81 -11.62 9.41
C SER A 281 14.93 -11.08 10.53
N SER A 282 15.51 -10.82 11.71
CA SER A 282 14.81 -10.19 12.84
C SER A 282 13.52 -10.92 13.27
N GLY A 283 13.49 -12.25 13.23
CA GLY A 283 12.31 -13.04 13.61
C GLY A 283 11.23 -13.14 12.53
N GLY A 284 11.47 -12.62 11.31
CA GLY A 284 10.55 -12.73 10.18
C GLY A 284 10.04 -11.39 9.67
N TYR A 285 8.89 -11.42 9.01
CA TYR A 285 8.21 -10.23 8.49
C TYR A 285 6.73 -10.28 8.83
N LEU A 286 6.16 -9.17 9.29
CA LEU A 286 4.71 -9.06 9.44
C LEU A 286 4.21 -7.70 8.99
N TRP A 287 2.98 -7.71 8.47
CA TRP A 287 2.24 -6.49 8.16
C TRP A 287 0.76 -6.71 8.43
N ASN A 288 0.03 -5.61 8.58
CA ASN A 288 -1.41 -5.62 8.75
C ASN A 288 -2.10 -4.83 7.63
N PHE A 289 -3.38 -5.12 7.44
CA PHE A 289 -4.30 -4.39 6.59
C PHE A 289 -5.73 -4.53 7.12
N THR A 290 -6.63 -3.65 6.71
CA THR A 290 -8.01 -3.62 7.17
C THR A 290 -8.94 -3.99 6.02
N VAL A 291 -9.64 -5.11 6.18
CA VAL A 291 -10.67 -5.58 5.26
C VAL A 291 -11.97 -4.84 5.54
N GLY A 292 -12.57 -4.27 4.50
CA GLY A 292 -13.86 -3.58 4.54
C GLY A 292 -15.06 -4.53 4.52
N THR A 293 -16.24 -3.99 4.20
CA THR A 293 -17.50 -4.77 4.10
C THR A 293 -17.82 -5.25 2.70
N GLU A 294 -17.18 -4.65 1.70
CA GLU A 294 -17.48 -4.86 0.30
C GLU A 294 -16.65 -6.00 -0.32
N ILE A 295 -17.19 -6.55 -1.39
CA ILE A 295 -16.47 -7.45 -2.29
C ILE A 295 -16.11 -6.69 -3.55
N ASP A 296 -15.03 -7.11 -4.17
CA ASP A 296 -14.63 -6.62 -5.47
C ASP A 296 -15.40 -7.34 -6.57
N LEU A 297 -16.02 -6.55 -7.43
CA LEU A 297 -16.67 -6.97 -8.66
C LEU A 297 -16.33 -5.99 -9.79
N THR A 298 -15.28 -5.19 -9.61
CA THR A 298 -14.85 -4.22 -10.62
C THR A 298 -13.80 -4.91 -11.49
N PRO A 299 -13.97 -4.94 -12.83
CA PRO A 299 -12.92 -5.41 -13.71
C PRO A 299 -11.70 -4.47 -13.69
N PRO A 300 -10.46 -4.99 -13.85
CA PRO A 300 -9.33 -4.15 -14.14
C PRO A 300 -9.45 -3.60 -15.57
N THR A 301 -8.90 -2.41 -15.81
CA THR A 301 -8.84 -1.78 -17.14
C THR A 301 -7.43 -1.30 -17.44
N VAL A 302 -7.07 -1.20 -18.73
CA VAL A 302 -5.78 -0.65 -19.14
C VAL A 302 -5.79 0.87 -18.97
N GLN A 303 -4.99 1.38 -18.04
CA GLN A 303 -4.85 2.81 -17.78
C GLN A 303 -3.91 3.49 -18.77
N SER A 304 -2.81 2.85 -19.15
CA SER A 304 -1.88 3.38 -20.15
C SER A 304 -0.94 2.31 -20.70
N VAL A 305 -0.38 2.58 -21.87
CA VAL A 305 0.60 1.70 -22.52
C VAL A 305 1.82 2.48 -22.96
N THR A 306 2.98 1.86 -22.87
CA THR A 306 4.20 2.30 -23.54
C THR A 306 4.73 1.11 -24.32
N PRO A 307 4.99 1.19 -25.63
CA PRO A 307 4.84 2.36 -26.49
C PRO A 307 3.37 2.67 -26.82
N GLN A 308 3.06 3.93 -27.13
CA GLN A 308 1.69 4.39 -27.42
C GLN A 308 1.17 3.91 -28.77
N ASN A 309 -0.14 3.74 -28.86
CA ASN A 309 -0.84 3.34 -30.07
C ASN A 309 -0.52 4.27 -31.26
N ASN A 310 -0.22 3.68 -32.41
CA ASN A 310 0.21 4.32 -33.65
C ASN A 310 1.50 5.18 -33.56
N GLY A 311 2.27 5.07 -32.48
CA GLY A 311 3.56 5.75 -32.36
C GLY A 311 4.69 5.02 -33.07
N VAL A 312 5.83 5.71 -33.24
CA VAL A 312 7.07 5.16 -33.82
C VAL A 312 8.20 5.30 -32.80
N TYR A 313 8.87 4.20 -32.49
CA TYR A 313 9.85 4.14 -31.39
C TYR A 313 11.11 3.38 -31.79
N ASP A 314 12.24 3.69 -31.18
CA ASP A 314 13.46 2.91 -31.37
C ASP A 314 13.32 1.50 -30.78
N ARG A 315 13.92 0.51 -31.46
CA ARG A 315 13.59 -0.90 -31.23
C ARG A 315 14.04 -1.48 -29.89
N ASN A 316 14.83 -0.73 -29.12
CA ASN A 316 15.23 -1.08 -27.75
C ASN A 316 14.25 -0.59 -26.66
N ILE A 317 13.09 -0.06 -27.05
CA ILE A 317 12.00 0.23 -26.11
C ILE A 317 11.38 -1.07 -25.56
N SER A 318 11.15 -1.13 -24.25
CA SER A 318 10.34 -2.17 -23.61
C SER A 318 8.83 -1.89 -23.79
N VAL A 319 8.01 -2.93 -23.65
CA VAL A 319 6.55 -2.77 -23.64
C VAL A 319 6.04 -2.81 -22.21
N GLN A 320 5.36 -1.76 -21.77
CA GLN A 320 4.68 -1.65 -20.48
C GLN A 320 3.19 -1.48 -20.65
N ILE A 321 2.44 -2.19 -19.81
CA ILE A 321 1.00 -2.08 -19.67
C ILE A 321 0.73 -1.69 -18.23
N ASN A 322 0.12 -0.53 -18.01
CA ASN A 322 -0.31 -0.07 -16.70
C ASN A 322 -1.82 -0.25 -16.56
N PHE A 323 -2.26 -0.93 -15.51
CA PHE A 323 -3.65 -1.12 -15.17
C PHE A 323 -4.10 -0.10 -14.11
N ASN A 324 -5.39 0.20 -14.07
CA ASN A 324 -6.00 1.06 -13.05
C ASN A 324 -5.86 0.45 -11.63
N GLU A 325 -5.75 -0.86 -11.54
CA GLU A 325 -5.60 -1.63 -10.30
C GLU A 325 -4.60 -2.80 -10.41
N GLY A 326 -4.42 -3.54 -9.32
CA GLY A 326 -3.48 -4.66 -9.28
C GLY A 326 -4.02 -5.85 -10.06
N VAL A 327 -3.18 -6.47 -10.89
CA VAL A 327 -3.50 -7.70 -11.61
C VAL A 327 -2.88 -8.93 -10.96
N ASP A 328 -3.51 -10.09 -11.10
CA ASP A 328 -3.01 -11.35 -10.56
C ASP A 328 -1.71 -11.75 -11.28
N PRO A 329 -0.55 -11.85 -10.57
CA PRO A 329 0.72 -12.22 -11.17
C PRO A 329 0.73 -13.60 -11.82
N ILE A 330 -0.14 -14.53 -11.40
CA ILE A 330 -0.27 -15.85 -12.04
C ILE A 330 -0.84 -15.71 -13.45
N SER A 331 -1.74 -14.73 -13.68
CA SER A 331 -2.29 -14.44 -15.00
C SER A 331 -1.38 -13.55 -15.86
N ALA A 332 -0.52 -12.76 -15.22
CA ALA A 332 0.16 -11.61 -15.82
C ALA A 332 1.67 -11.78 -16.03
N THR A 333 2.27 -12.86 -15.55
CA THR A 333 3.72 -13.12 -15.65
C THR A 333 4.03 -14.46 -16.28
N GLY A 334 5.17 -14.55 -16.94
CA GLY A 334 5.63 -15.77 -17.60
C GLY A 334 6.68 -15.48 -18.66
N THR A 335 7.13 -16.51 -19.36
CA THR A 335 8.04 -16.39 -20.50
C THR A 335 7.39 -17.07 -21.71
N TYR A 336 7.53 -16.44 -22.87
CA TYR A 336 7.29 -17.07 -24.16
C TYR A 336 8.64 -17.26 -24.86
N ASP A 337 9.05 -18.50 -25.07
CA ASP A 337 10.22 -18.87 -25.85
C ASP A 337 9.88 -20.12 -26.69
N PRO A 338 9.79 -20.03 -28.03
CA PRO A 338 9.45 -21.16 -28.87
C PRO A 338 10.50 -22.28 -28.87
N SER A 339 11.70 -22.03 -28.31
CA SER A 339 12.74 -23.04 -28.13
C SER A 339 12.60 -23.86 -26.85
N ASP A 340 11.74 -23.44 -25.92
CA ASP A 340 11.49 -24.09 -24.64
C ASP A 340 10.00 -24.40 -24.46
N ILE A 341 9.67 -25.69 -24.41
CA ILE A 341 8.28 -26.17 -24.30
C ILE A 341 7.58 -25.76 -23.00
N PHE A 342 8.34 -25.38 -21.97
CA PHE A 342 7.81 -24.91 -20.68
C PHE A 342 7.60 -23.39 -20.65
N SER A 343 8.18 -22.66 -21.61
CA SER A 343 8.06 -21.21 -21.75
C SER A 343 6.99 -20.87 -22.79
N ASN A 344 5.72 -21.13 -22.46
CA ASN A 344 4.58 -21.02 -23.38
C ASN A 344 3.52 -19.97 -22.96
N PHE A 345 3.91 -18.97 -22.17
CA PHE A 345 2.99 -17.92 -21.72
C PHE A 345 2.25 -17.25 -22.89
N SER A 346 0.94 -17.05 -22.77
CA SER A 346 0.12 -16.60 -23.90
C SER A 346 -1.03 -15.64 -23.58
N ASN A 347 -1.19 -15.23 -22.31
CA ASN A 347 -2.24 -14.29 -21.89
C ASN A 347 -1.98 -12.88 -22.44
N ILE A 348 -0.70 -12.56 -22.71
CA ILE A 348 -0.28 -11.37 -23.44
C ILE A 348 0.61 -11.83 -24.60
N GLN A 349 0.41 -11.25 -25.78
CA GLN A 349 1.17 -11.59 -26.97
C GLN A 349 1.67 -10.32 -27.65
N ILE A 350 3.00 -10.19 -27.76
CA ILE A 350 3.62 -9.21 -28.64
C ILE A 350 3.88 -9.92 -29.97
N LYS A 351 3.35 -9.38 -31.07
CA LYS A 351 3.43 -9.96 -32.40
C LYS A 351 4.14 -9.02 -33.37
N ASP A 352 4.95 -9.61 -34.23
CA ASP A 352 5.59 -8.92 -35.34
C ASP A 352 4.62 -8.68 -36.51
N GLU A 353 5.08 -8.05 -37.60
CA GLU A 353 4.25 -7.72 -38.77
C GLU A 353 3.72 -8.99 -39.49
N SER A 354 4.38 -10.14 -39.31
CA SER A 354 3.92 -11.42 -39.85
C SER A 354 2.87 -12.12 -38.98
N GLY A 355 2.64 -11.61 -37.77
CA GLY A 355 1.78 -12.21 -36.76
C GLY A 355 2.47 -13.26 -35.88
N ALA A 356 3.78 -13.45 -36.02
CA ALA A 356 4.55 -14.34 -35.16
C ALA A 356 4.78 -13.69 -33.78
N ILE A 357 4.71 -14.48 -32.71
CA ILE A 357 4.90 -13.98 -31.35
C ILE A 357 6.39 -13.75 -31.11
N VAL A 358 6.72 -12.57 -30.61
CA VAL A 358 8.09 -12.17 -30.24
C VAL A 358 8.48 -12.87 -28.93
N PRO A 359 9.58 -13.64 -28.90
CA PRO A 359 10.08 -14.25 -27.66
C PRO A 359 10.46 -13.21 -26.61
N GLY A 360 10.03 -13.43 -25.36
CA GLY A 360 10.26 -12.49 -24.26
C GLY A 360 9.68 -12.93 -22.92
N THR A 361 10.02 -12.18 -21.88
CA THR A 361 9.58 -12.39 -20.51
C THR A 361 8.68 -11.25 -20.05
N TYR A 362 7.63 -11.60 -19.31
CA TYR A 362 6.63 -10.71 -18.73
C TYR A 362 6.80 -10.69 -17.21
N ALA A 363 6.96 -9.50 -16.63
CA ALA A 363 7.13 -9.33 -15.19
C ALA A 363 6.21 -8.24 -14.65
N THR A 364 5.59 -8.50 -13.50
CA THR A 364 4.80 -7.52 -12.75
C THR A 364 5.66 -6.70 -11.80
N SER A 365 5.31 -5.43 -11.67
CA SER A 365 5.89 -4.48 -10.72
C SER A 365 4.87 -3.38 -10.37
N ASN A 366 5.30 -2.35 -9.65
CA ASN A 366 4.47 -1.19 -9.30
C ASN A 366 3.18 -1.56 -8.55
N GLU A 367 3.31 -2.25 -7.41
CA GLU A 367 2.17 -2.76 -6.64
C GLU A 367 1.25 -3.65 -7.50
N TYR A 368 1.85 -4.49 -8.35
CA TYR A 368 1.19 -5.39 -9.32
C TYR A 368 0.33 -4.71 -10.39
N ARG A 369 0.48 -3.40 -10.60
CA ARG A 369 -0.29 -2.65 -11.62
C ARG A 369 0.38 -2.54 -12.96
N THR A 370 1.69 -2.83 -13.06
CA THR A 370 2.44 -2.68 -14.30
C THR A 370 3.03 -4.00 -14.74
N ILE A 371 2.73 -4.41 -15.96
CA ILE A 371 3.41 -5.53 -16.64
C ILE A 371 4.46 -4.93 -17.57
N THR A 372 5.71 -5.41 -17.46
CA THR A 372 6.79 -5.10 -18.39
C THR A 372 7.14 -6.35 -19.19
N PHE A 373 7.17 -6.21 -20.52
CA PHE A 373 7.71 -7.18 -21.45
C PHE A 373 9.12 -6.78 -21.89
N THR A 374 10.03 -7.74 -21.80
CA THR A 374 11.41 -7.63 -22.30
C THR A 374 11.64 -8.75 -23.30
N ALA A 375 12.01 -8.40 -24.54
CA ALA A 375 12.35 -9.37 -25.57
C ALA A 375 13.56 -10.23 -25.17
N LEU A 376 13.75 -11.39 -25.80
CA LEU A 376 14.95 -12.22 -25.62
C LEU A 376 16.07 -11.89 -26.62
N GLU A 377 15.76 -11.23 -27.74
CA GLU A 377 16.75 -10.91 -28.77
C GLU A 377 17.70 -9.79 -28.31
N THR A 378 18.99 -10.09 -28.18
CA THR A 378 20.02 -9.08 -27.93
C THR A 378 20.36 -8.31 -29.21
N CYS A 379 20.42 -6.99 -29.13
CA CYS A 379 20.59 -6.12 -30.31
C CYS A 379 21.71 -5.08 -30.19
N GLY A 380 22.32 -4.94 -29.03
CA GLY A 380 23.36 -3.94 -28.79
C GLY A 380 23.79 -3.87 -27.34
N VAL A 381 24.41 -2.75 -26.98
CA VAL A 381 24.91 -2.46 -25.64
C VAL A 381 24.39 -1.11 -25.17
N ASN A 382 23.81 -1.06 -23.97
CA ASN A 382 23.22 0.16 -23.39
C ASN A 382 24.29 1.16 -22.91
N SER A 383 23.85 2.29 -22.37
CA SER A 383 24.74 3.34 -21.84
C SER A 383 25.69 2.91 -20.71
N CYS A 384 25.47 1.76 -20.05
CA CYS A 384 26.37 1.19 -19.03
C CYS A 384 27.32 0.10 -19.53
N GLY A 385 27.22 -0.34 -20.78
CA GLY A 385 28.00 -1.49 -21.24
C GLY A 385 27.30 -2.85 -21.05
N GLU A 386 26.01 -2.88 -20.70
CA GLU A 386 25.23 -4.11 -20.58
C GLU A 386 24.49 -4.43 -21.89
N ASN A 387 24.16 -5.72 -22.09
CA ASN A 387 23.35 -6.12 -23.25
C ASN A 387 21.95 -5.48 -23.16
N MET A 388 21.48 -4.96 -24.30
CA MET A 388 20.09 -4.56 -24.48
C MET A 388 19.32 -5.58 -25.30
N TYR A 389 18.02 -5.64 -25.05
CA TYR A 389 17.10 -6.57 -25.69
C TYR A 389 16.09 -5.82 -26.55
N CYS A 390 15.97 -6.15 -27.82
CA CYS A 390 15.16 -5.37 -28.74
C CYS A 390 13.94 -6.13 -29.26
N LEU A 391 12.91 -5.36 -29.53
CA LEU A 391 11.85 -5.74 -30.43
C LEU A 391 12.39 -5.91 -31.87
N PRO A 392 11.68 -6.66 -32.73
CA PRO A 392 11.94 -6.65 -34.17
C PRO A 392 11.93 -5.21 -34.70
N GLY A 393 12.93 -4.83 -35.49
CA GLY A 393 13.13 -3.46 -35.96
C GLY A 393 12.44 -3.17 -37.30
N ALA A 394 12.23 -1.88 -37.58
CA ALA A 394 11.72 -1.34 -38.85
C ALA A 394 10.39 -1.96 -39.32
N GLN A 395 9.49 -2.27 -38.39
CA GLN A 395 8.22 -2.94 -38.71
C GLN A 395 7.12 -2.60 -37.71
N ALA A 396 5.89 -2.99 -38.03
CA ALA A 396 4.75 -2.89 -37.12
C ALA A 396 4.83 -3.97 -36.03
N ILE A 397 4.45 -3.60 -34.81
CA ILE A 397 4.29 -4.48 -33.67
C ILE A 397 2.85 -4.37 -33.19
N THR A 398 2.20 -5.50 -32.96
CA THR A 398 0.87 -5.57 -32.35
C THR A 398 0.98 -6.19 -30.96
N VAL A 399 0.25 -5.67 -29.99
CA VAL A 399 0.18 -6.23 -28.65
C VAL A 399 -1.26 -6.59 -28.34
N ASP A 400 -1.49 -7.83 -27.96
CA ASP A 400 -2.79 -8.36 -27.55
C ASP A 400 -2.73 -8.73 -26.07
N VAL A 401 -3.59 -8.11 -25.26
CA VAL A 401 -3.80 -8.44 -23.85
C VAL A 401 -5.15 -9.12 -23.73
N ARG A 402 -5.15 -10.41 -23.42
CA ARG A 402 -6.37 -11.20 -23.42
C ARG A 402 -7.11 -11.05 -22.11
N SER A 403 -8.42 -10.89 -22.17
CA SER A 403 -9.27 -11.10 -21.00
C SER A 403 -9.38 -12.59 -20.70
N ALA A 404 -9.41 -12.93 -19.41
CA ALA A 404 -9.73 -14.30 -19.00
C ALA A 404 -11.19 -14.66 -19.37
N THR A 405 -11.44 -15.94 -19.59
CA THR A 405 -12.79 -16.44 -19.87
C THR A 405 -13.67 -16.31 -18.63
N LEU A 406 -14.81 -15.63 -18.78
CA LEU A 406 -15.77 -15.41 -17.69
C LEU A 406 -16.33 -16.73 -17.12
N GLY A 407 -16.50 -16.74 -15.80
CA GLY A 407 -17.17 -17.81 -15.06
C GLY A 407 -18.70 -17.71 -15.10
N ALA A 408 -19.34 -18.49 -14.25
CA ALA A 408 -20.80 -18.55 -14.10
C ALA A 408 -21.39 -17.26 -13.50
N GLU A 409 -20.59 -16.51 -12.73
CA GLU A 409 -20.99 -15.25 -12.07
C GLU A 409 -20.06 -14.10 -12.51
N PRO A 410 -20.22 -13.54 -13.73
CA PRO A 410 -19.40 -12.41 -14.19
C PRO A 410 -19.43 -11.22 -13.22
N PRO A 411 -18.33 -10.47 -13.07
CA PRO A 411 -17.10 -10.53 -13.88
C PRO A 411 -16.06 -11.57 -13.42
N GLN A 412 -16.40 -12.42 -12.46
CA GLN A 412 -15.48 -13.40 -11.88
C GLN A 412 -15.14 -14.54 -12.85
N VAL A 413 -13.95 -15.11 -12.68
CA VAL A 413 -13.42 -16.22 -13.47
C VAL A 413 -13.41 -17.51 -12.63
N ASP A 414 -13.93 -18.60 -13.18
CA ASP A 414 -14.01 -19.91 -12.51
C ASP A 414 -12.83 -20.84 -12.88
N ILE A 415 -12.00 -20.46 -13.85
CA ILE A 415 -10.95 -21.30 -14.42
C ILE A 415 -9.61 -21.02 -13.73
N PHE A 416 -8.86 -22.07 -13.41
CA PHE A 416 -7.48 -21.98 -12.96
C PHE A 416 -6.66 -23.15 -13.52
N PRO A 417 -5.46 -22.94 -14.10
CA PRO A 417 -4.81 -21.65 -14.37
C PRO A 417 -5.61 -20.72 -15.29
N TYR A 418 -5.36 -19.41 -15.20
CA TYR A 418 -6.07 -18.41 -15.99
C TYR A 418 -5.63 -18.40 -17.46
N ASP A 419 -6.58 -18.24 -18.38
CA ASP A 419 -6.38 -18.16 -19.83
C ASP A 419 -6.32 -16.72 -20.38
N GLY A 420 -6.33 -15.73 -19.48
CA GLY A 420 -6.19 -14.31 -19.75
C GLY A 420 -5.99 -13.52 -18.45
N ILE A 421 -5.93 -12.19 -18.54
CA ILE A 421 -5.67 -11.29 -17.41
C ILE A 421 -6.86 -11.25 -16.46
N THR A 422 -6.54 -11.31 -15.16
CA THR A 422 -7.48 -11.11 -14.06
C THR A 422 -6.91 -10.13 -13.04
N ASP A 423 -7.77 -9.45 -12.29
CA ASP A 423 -7.33 -8.64 -11.15
C ASP A 423 -6.98 -9.49 -9.91
N THR A 424 -6.58 -8.82 -8.83
CA THR A 424 -6.27 -9.49 -7.55
C THR A 424 -7.44 -10.21 -6.86
N SER A 425 -8.66 -9.98 -7.33
CA SER A 425 -9.92 -10.49 -6.80
C SER A 425 -10.57 -11.54 -7.71
N GLY A 426 -9.97 -11.85 -8.86
CA GLY A 426 -10.45 -12.83 -9.83
C GLY A 426 -11.44 -12.30 -10.87
N ASN A 427 -11.58 -10.99 -11.06
CA ASN A 427 -12.37 -10.43 -12.16
C ASN A 427 -11.56 -10.43 -13.45
N ALA A 428 -12.18 -10.80 -14.57
CA ALA A 428 -11.54 -10.73 -15.88
C ALA A 428 -11.39 -9.27 -16.36
N LEU A 429 -10.42 -9.02 -17.24
CA LEU A 429 -10.15 -7.70 -17.85
C LEU A 429 -11.39 -7.12 -18.54
N ASP A 430 -11.59 -5.82 -18.39
CA ASP A 430 -12.42 -4.99 -19.27
C ASP A 430 -11.47 -4.18 -20.16
N GLY A 431 -11.32 -4.66 -21.40
CA GLY A 431 -10.34 -4.14 -22.34
C GLY A 431 -10.74 -2.77 -22.89
N ASN A 432 -12.02 -2.57 -23.15
CA ASN A 432 -12.56 -1.40 -23.82
C ASN A 432 -13.05 -0.31 -22.86
N ASP A 433 -13.00 -0.57 -21.54
CA ASP A 433 -13.38 0.34 -20.46
C ASP A 433 -14.87 0.74 -20.53
N ASP A 434 -15.76 -0.20 -20.89
CA ASP A 434 -17.22 0.01 -20.95
C ASP A 434 -17.94 -0.35 -19.63
N GLY A 435 -17.20 -0.86 -18.65
CA GLY A 435 -17.69 -1.32 -17.35
C GLY A 435 -18.05 -2.81 -17.32
N THR A 436 -17.78 -3.56 -18.39
CA THR A 436 -18.09 -4.99 -18.53
C THR A 436 -16.83 -5.78 -18.82
N ALA A 437 -16.50 -6.75 -17.94
CA ALA A 437 -15.39 -7.66 -18.20
C ALA A 437 -15.64 -8.58 -19.40
N GLY A 438 -14.56 -9.10 -19.98
CA GLY A 438 -14.58 -10.20 -20.93
C GLY A 438 -14.00 -9.88 -22.31
N ASP A 439 -13.43 -8.69 -22.50
CA ASP A 439 -12.90 -8.25 -23.78
C ASP A 439 -11.40 -7.93 -23.73
N ASP A 440 -10.75 -8.21 -24.85
CA ASP A 440 -9.31 -8.05 -25.01
C ASP A 440 -8.93 -6.58 -25.26
N TYR A 441 -7.72 -6.19 -24.82
CA TYR A 441 -7.13 -4.90 -25.20
C TYR A 441 -6.02 -5.11 -26.24
N THR A 442 -6.21 -4.55 -27.44
CA THR A 442 -5.25 -4.64 -28.53
C THR A 442 -4.83 -3.25 -29.01
N TRP A 443 -3.52 -3.06 -29.21
CA TRP A 443 -2.99 -1.87 -29.88
C TRP A 443 -1.78 -2.21 -30.76
N ALA A 444 -1.38 -1.26 -31.60
CA ALA A 444 -0.22 -1.42 -32.46
C ALA A 444 0.67 -0.17 -32.44
N PHE A 445 1.96 -0.36 -32.69
CA PHE A 445 2.94 0.71 -32.88
C PHE A 445 3.97 0.26 -33.91
N SER A 446 4.93 1.11 -34.27
CA SER A 446 6.03 0.72 -35.16
C SER A 446 7.38 0.94 -34.52
N THR A 447 8.33 0.10 -34.86
CA THR A 447 9.73 0.24 -34.45
C THR A 447 10.57 0.82 -35.58
N THR A 448 11.59 1.61 -35.26
CA THR A 448 12.66 2.00 -36.19
C THR A 448 13.71 0.88 -36.27
N GLY A 449 14.71 1.04 -37.14
CA GLY A 449 15.92 0.21 -37.11
C GLY A 449 16.98 0.71 -36.11
N ASP A 450 16.73 1.87 -35.50
CA ASP A 450 17.68 2.62 -34.69
C ASP A 450 17.59 2.24 -33.21
N ILE A 451 18.59 2.67 -32.44
CA ILE A 451 18.73 2.41 -31.01
C ILE A 451 18.82 3.74 -30.27
N ASN A 452 17.96 3.93 -29.27
CA ASN A 452 18.03 5.08 -28.40
C ASN A 452 19.04 4.85 -27.27
N LEU A 453 20.06 5.70 -27.15
CA LEU A 453 21.07 5.64 -26.08
C LEU A 453 20.99 6.82 -25.11
N SER A 454 19.87 7.56 -25.11
CA SER A 454 19.68 8.70 -24.23
C SER A 454 19.54 8.23 -22.78
N ALA A 455 20.44 8.71 -21.92
CA ALA A 455 20.39 8.41 -20.49
C ALA A 455 19.27 9.22 -19.80
N PRO A 456 18.49 8.60 -18.90
CA PRO A 456 17.56 9.34 -18.04
C PRO A 456 18.30 10.20 -17.02
N ALA A 457 17.64 11.26 -16.56
CA ALA A 457 18.10 12.13 -15.49
C ALA A 457 16.98 12.41 -14.48
N ILE A 458 17.36 12.66 -13.22
CA ILE A 458 16.43 13.13 -12.20
C ILE A 458 16.21 14.64 -12.41
N GLU A 459 14.96 15.02 -12.63
CA GLU A 459 14.51 16.40 -12.79
C GLU A 459 14.26 17.08 -11.44
N SER A 460 13.66 16.36 -10.48
CA SER A 460 13.39 16.91 -9.16
C SER A 460 13.28 15.84 -8.09
N VAL A 461 13.59 16.22 -6.84
CA VAL A 461 13.34 15.41 -5.65
C VAL A 461 12.58 16.20 -4.58
N SER A 462 11.71 15.53 -3.85
CA SER A 462 11.01 16.06 -2.67
C SER A 462 11.03 15.00 -1.57
N PRO A 463 11.32 15.30 -0.29
CA PRO A 463 11.88 16.55 0.21
C PRO A 463 13.15 16.99 -0.53
N ALA A 464 13.42 18.29 -0.53
CA ALA A 464 14.62 18.83 -1.18
C ALA A 464 15.91 18.28 -0.55
N ILE A 465 16.99 18.32 -1.32
CA ILE A 465 18.32 17.91 -0.84
C ILE A 465 18.70 18.74 0.40
N LEU A 466 19.12 18.06 1.48
CA LEU A 466 19.43 18.67 2.79
C LEU A 466 18.25 19.40 3.47
N ALA A 467 17.02 19.10 3.10
CA ALA A 467 15.84 19.62 3.80
C ALA A 467 15.89 19.26 5.29
N GLY A 468 15.71 20.27 6.14
CA GLY A 468 15.52 20.09 7.59
C GLY A 468 14.04 20.14 7.95
N ASN A 469 13.68 19.61 9.12
CA ASN A 469 12.31 19.58 9.65
C ASN A 469 11.29 18.94 8.67
N VAL A 470 11.71 17.89 7.98
CA VAL A 470 10.83 17.07 7.14
C VAL A 470 9.85 16.34 8.04
N ASP A 471 8.57 16.33 7.67
CA ASP A 471 7.55 15.59 8.41
C ASP A 471 7.88 14.08 8.39
N PRO A 472 7.86 13.37 9.53
CA PRO A 472 8.33 11.99 9.60
C PRO A 472 7.61 10.97 8.70
N ASP A 473 6.41 11.30 8.25
CA ASP A 473 5.56 10.50 7.37
C ASP A 473 5.50 11.05 5.93
N GLN A 474 6.20 12.16 5.63
CA GLN A 474 6.22 12.74 4.30
C GLN A 474 6.89 11.78 3.31
N PRO A 475 6.21 11.34 2.24
CA PRO A 475 6.80 10.45 1.26
C PRO A 475 7.92 11.15 0.48
N ILE A 476 8.88 10.35 0.01
CA ILE A 476 9.91 10.83 -0.90
C ILE A 476 9.37 10.72 -2.33
N ILE A 477 9.54 11.76 -3.13
CA ILE A 477 9.14 11.84 -4.53
C ILE A 477 10.37 12.12 -5.37
N ILE A 478 10.59 11.30 -6.39
CA ILE A 478 11.68 11.44 -7.37
C ILE A 478 11.03 11.55 -8.74
N THR A 479 11.33 12.60 -9.50
CA THR A 479 10.82 12.76 -10.87
C THR A 479 11.96 12.63 -11.87
N PHE A 480 11.82 11.70 -12.80
CA PHE A 480 12.72 11.48 -13.92
C PHE A 480 12.19 12.19 -15.17
N ASN A 481 13.11 12.68 -16.00
CA ASN A 481 12.81 13.44 -17.22
C ASN A 481 12.27 12.58 -18.39
N THR A 482 12.13 11.27 -18.21
CA THR A 482 11.65 10.33 -19.23
C THR A 482 10.80 9.23 -18.60
N VAL A 483 10.15 8.42 -19.43
CA VAL A 483 9.49 7.19 -19.01
C VAL A 483 10.55 6.16 -18.58
N MET A 484 10.40 5.67 -17.35
CA MET A 484 11.30 4.71 -16.72
C MET A 484 10.68 3.32 -16.71
N SER A 485 11.54 2.30 -16.77
CA SER A 485 11.11 0.91 -16.66
C SER A 485 10.71 0.62 -15.22
N SER A 486 9.44 0.29 -15.01
CA SER A 486 8.88 -0.06 -13.70
C SER A 486 9.60 -1.25 -13.04
N ALA A 487 10.05 -2.22 -13.84
CA ALA A 487 10.84 -3.35 -13.38
C ALA A 487 12.19 -2.97 -12.75
N SER A 488 12.73 -1.79 -13.10
CA SER A 488 13.99 -1.27 -12.53
C SER A 488 13.78 -0.33 -11.34
N LEU A 489 12.53 0.03 -11.02
CA LEU A 489 12.19 0.96 -9.94
C LEU A 489 11.79 0.17 -8.69
N GLY A 490 12.79 -0.28 -7.94
CA GLY A 490 12.59 -1.13 -6.77
C GLY A 490 13.65 -0.91 -5.69
N ALA A 491 13.56 -1.70 -4.62
CA ALA A 491 14.44 -1.56 -3.47
C ALA A 491 15.90 -1.98 -3.76
N GLU A 492 16.11 -2.67 -4.87
CA GLU A 492 17.39 -3.09 -5.41
C GLU A 492 18.17 -1.93 -6.06
N THR A 493 17.46 -0.90 -6.52
CA THR A 493 18.03 0.22 -7.27
C THR A 493 17.85 1.57 -6.56
N ILE A 494 16.83 1.68 -5.71
CA ILE A 494 16.57 2.85 -4.86
C ILE A 494 16.53 2.36 -3.42
N SER A 495 17.34 2.97 -2.55
CA SER A 495 17.42 2.59 -1.14
C SER A 495 17.30 3.79 -0.21
N VAL A 496 16.61 3.58 0.91
CA VAL A 496 16.49 4.57 1.99
C VAL A 496 17.38 4.11 3.15
N LEU A 497 18.39 4.92 3.46
CA LEU A 497 19.43 4.61 4.43
C LEU A 497 19.29 5.53 5.65
N PRO A 498 18.77 5.02 6.78
CA PRO A 498 18.70 5.78 8.02
C PRO A 498 20.06 5.88 8.72
N ASN A 499 20.30 6.99 9.44
CA ASN A 499 21.41 7.15 10.37
C ASN A 499 20.92 7.75 11.71
N PRO A 500 21.08 7.03 12.85
CA PRO A 500 21.59 5.66 12.98
C PRO A 500 20.73 4.60 12.26
N ASP A 501 21.37 3.50 11.86
CA ASP A 501 20.69 2.35 11.24
C ASP A 501 19.60 1.79 12.17
N HIS A 502 18.41 1.55 11.62
CA HIS A 502 17.28 0.89 12.28
C HIS A 502 16.39 0.21 11.24
N GLU A 503 15.44 -0.61 11.70
CA GLU A 503 14.45 -1.22 10.81
C GLU A 503 13.54 -0.15 10.22
N LEU A 504 13.46 -0.14 8.89
CA LEU A 504 12.64 0.78 8.13
C LEU A 504 12.13 0.04 6.91
N TRP A 505 10.80 -0.08 6.81
CA TRP A 505 10.19 -0.53 5.56
C TRP A 505 10.08 0.63 4.58
N TYR A 506 10.16 0.31 3.29
CA TYR A 506 9.79 1.25 2.23
C TYR A 506 9.32 0.51 0.97
N SER A 507 8.47 1.16 0.19
CA SER A 507 7.90 0.65 -1.06
C SER A 507 7.87 1.73 -2.14
N PHE A 508 7.61 1.33 -3.37
CA PHE A 508 7.69 2.19 -4.54
C PHE A 508 6.36 2.21 -5.27
N ARG A 509 5.93 3.40 -5.67
CA ARG A 509 4.82 3.59 -6.60
C ARG A 509 5.30 4.46 -7.76
N LYS A 510 5.26 3.90 -8.96
CA LYS A 510 5.49 4.59 -10.22
C LYS A 510 4.19 5.28 -10.66
N SER A 511 4.30 6.50 -11.14
CA SER A 511 3.23 7.22 -11.83
C SER A 511 3.81 7.88 -13.07
N GLU A 512 3.12 7.77 -14.19
CA GLU A 512 3.50 8.42 -15.43
C GLU A 512 2.89 9.81 -15.49
N LEU A 513 3.67 10.78 -15.96
CA LEU A 513 3.25 12.16 -16.10
C LEU A 513 3.30 12.56 -17.57
N THR A 514 2.33 13.35 -18.01
CA THR A 514 2.33 14.01 -19.32
C THR A 514 3.38 15.12 -19.36
N GLU A 515 3.62 15.70 -20.55
CA GLU A 515 4.56 16.82 -20.70
C GLU A 515 4.21 18.03 -19.82
N SER A 516 2.93 18.28 -19.57
CA SER A 516 2.45 19.35 -18.69
C SER A 516 2.58 19.02 -17.20
N GLY A 517 3.01 17.80 -16.85
CA GLY A 517 3.13 17.31 -15.47
C GLY A 517 1.84 16.76 -14.87
N ALA A 518 0.78 16.58 -15.66
CA ALA A 518 -0.44 15.92 -15.21
C ALA A 518 -0.23 14.40 -15.13
N VAL A 519 -0.88 13.73 -14.18
CA VAL A 519 -0.84 12.25 -14.10
C VAL A 519 -1.57 11.65 -15.30
N VAL A 520 -0.95 10.69 -15.97
CA VAL A 520 -1.55 9.87 -17.04
C VAL A 520 -2.68 9.05 -16.43
N ALA A 521 -3.90 9.29 -16.89
CA ALA A 521 -5.10 8.68 -16.32
C ALA A 521 -5.89 7.82 -17.31
N ALA A 522 -5.63 7.96 -18.61
CA ALA A 522 -6.27 7.18 -19.66
C ALA A 522 -5.27 6.80 -20.78
N PRO A 523 -5.56 5.75 -21.58
CA PRO A 523 -4.64 5.30 -22.64
C PRO A 523 -4.30 6.34 -23.71
N ALA A 524 -5.14 7.37 -23.87
CA ALA A 524 -4.91 8.47 -24.80
C ALA A 524 -3.95 9.56 -24.26
N ASP A 525 -3.69 9.57 -22.95
CA ASP A 525 -2.72 10.47 -22.35
C ASP A 525 -1.30 9.95 -22.67
N ILE A 526 -0.45 10.81 -23.21
CA ILE A 526 0.90 10.43 -23.63
C ILE A 526 1.86 10.49 -22.43
N PRO A 527 2.45 9.35 -21.99
CA PRO A 527 3.48 9.32 -20.97
C PRO A 527 4.74 10.05 -21.47
N PHE A 528 5.24 10.98 -20.66
CA PHE A 528 6.42 11.78 -20.99
C PHE A 528 7.51 11.65 -19.92
N LYS A 529 7.12 11.67 -18.64
CA LYS A 529 8.02 11.63 -17.47
C LYS A 529 7.56 10.58 -16.48
N THR A 530 8.43 10.18 -15.57
CA THR A 530 8.09 9.27 -14.48
C THR A 530 8.26 9.93 -13.12
N GLN A 531 7.24 9.84 -12.29
CA GLN A 531 7.32 10.15 -10.87
C GLN A 531 7.34 8.85 -10.07
N VAL A 532 8.29 8.74 -9.16
CA VAL A 532 8.43 7.63 -8.21
C VAL A 532 8.12 8.17 -6.82
N THR A 533 7.08 7.65 -6.20
CA THR A 533 6.77 7.89 -4.80
C THR A 533 7.34 6.74 -3.97
N VAL A 534 8.30 7.04 -3.11
CA VAL A 534 8.83 6.10 -2.12
C VAL A 534 8.05 6.30 -0.82
N LYS A 535 7.16 5.34 -0.52
CA LYS A 535 6.48 5.27 0.77
C LYS A 535 7.41 4.60 1.77
N HIS A 536 7.38 4.99 3.03
CA HIS A 536 8.23 4.41 4.06
C HIS A 536 7.54 4.42 5.42
N GLY A 537 8.11 3.65 6.36
CA GLY A 537 7.72 3.71 7.77
C GLY A 537 8.07 5.06 8.39
N ILE A 538 7.44 5.39 9.51
CA ILE A 538 7.60 6.69 10.16
C ILE A 538 9.08 6.91 10.53
N PHE A 539 9.67 8.00 10.04
CA PHE A 539 11.02 8.40 10.38
C PHE A 539 11.14 8.78 11.87
N LEU A 540 12.34 8.60 12.42
CA LEU A 540 12.65 8.97 13.78
C LEU A 540 12.68 10.49 13.91
N GLN A 541 11.89 11.00 14.86
CA GLN A 541 11.81 12.42 15.12
C GLN A 541 13.08 12.88 15.85
N SER A 542 13.72 13.94 15.34
CA SER A 542 14.87 14.55 15.99
C SER A 542 14.47 15.19 17.33
N THR A 543 15.38 15.12 18.30
CA THR A 543 15.25 15.76 19.62
C THR A 543 16.36 16.79 19.79
N ASP A 544 16.28 17.64 20.81
CA ASP A 544 17.32 18.64 21.13
C ASP A 544 18.73 18.03 21.28
N SER A 545 18.80 16.73 21.61
CA SER A 545 20.04 15.99 21.84
C SER A 545 20.48 15.10 20.68
N GLN A 546 19.61 14.86 19.67
CA GLN A 546 19.89 13.90 18.61
C GLN A 546 19.22 14.31 17.29
N THR A 547 20.03 14.41 16.23
CA THR A 547 19.55 14.57 14.86
C THR A 547 19.56 13.22 14.14
N TYR A 548 18.48 12.90 13.43
CA TYR A 548 18.39 11.75 12.54
C TYR A 548 18.55 12.21 11.09
N ARG A 549 19.28 11.44 10.29
CA ARG A 549 19.48 11.72 8.86
C ARG A 549 19.06 10.52 8.03
N TYR A 550 18.43 10.78 6.91
CA TYR A 550 18.00 9.78 5.96
C TYR A 550 18.61 10.12 4.60
N ILE A 551 19.21 9.12 3.95
CA ILE A 551 19.78 9.25 2.62
C ILE A 551 18.96 8.41 1.67
N VAL A 552 18.60 8.99 0.53
CA VAL A 552 17.99 8.27 -0.59
C VAL A 552 19.08 8.07 -1.62
N ASN A 553 19.43 6.81 -1.85
CA ASN A 553 20.45 6.43 -2.82
C ASN A 553 19.76 5.83 -4.05
N VAL A 554 19.94 6.47 -5.20
CA VAL A 554 19.48 6.01 -6.52
C VAL A 554 20.70 5.54 -7.30
N THR A 555 20.76 4.26 -7.64
CA THR A 555 21.90 3.67 -8.32
C THR A 555 21.81 3.82 -9.83
N ASP A 556 22.94 3.61 -10.51
CA ASP A 556 23.01 3.48 -11.96
C ASP A 556 22.23 2.28 -12.51
N ALA A 557 21.75 1.36 -11.66
CA ALA A 557 20.92 0.21 -12.03
C ALA A 557 19.47 0.58 -12.39
N VAL A 558 19.04 1.82 -12.14
CA VAL A 558 17.76 2.34 -12.65
C VAL A 558 17.82 2.46 -14.18
N ARG A 559 16.76 2.03 -14.87
CA ARG A 559 16.70 1.98 -16.35
C ARG A 559 15.54 2.83 -16.89
N SER A 560 15.80 3.58 -17.96
CA SER A 560 14.73 4.14 -18.80
C SER A 560 13.97 3.01 -19.51
N GLU A 561 12.84 3.32 -20.14
CA GLU A 561 12.13 2.35 -20.98
C GLU A 561 12.96 1.83 -22.17
N TYR A 562 13.92 2.62 -22.63
CA TYR A 562 14.90 2.23 -23.65
C TYR A 562 16.10 1.44 -23.08
N GLN A 563 15.98 0.93 -21.85
CA GLN A 563 17.01 0.14 -21.15
C GLN A 563 18.35 0.89 -20.90
N ASN A 564 18.37 2.21 -21.06
CA ASN A 564 19.54 3.02 -20.72
C ASN A 564 19.60 3.29 -19.22
N CYS A 565 20.81 3.28 -18.70
CA CYS A 565 21.07 3.54 -17.29
C CYS A 565 20.94 5.00 -16.94
N TYR A 566 20.36 5.24 -15.77
CA TYR A 566 20.52 6.51 -15.07
C TYR A 566 22.00 6.80 -14.83
N ASN A 567 22.40 8.05 -15.10
CA ASN A 567 23.74 8.52 -14.77
C ASN A 567 23.73 9.18 -13.38
N PRO A 568 24.20 8.51 -12.31
CA PRO A 568 24.16 9.05 -10.95
C PRO A 568 25.08 10.26 -10.74
N ALA A 569 25.93 10.57 -11.72
CA ALA A 569 26.70 11.80 -11.76
C ALA A 569 25.82 13.06 -11.93
N GLU A 570 24.58 12.94 -12.39
CA GLU A 570 23.76 14.08 -12.77
C GLU A 570 22.38 14.02 -12.09
N GLY A 571 21.96 15.15 -11.52
CA GLY A 571 20.71 15.26 -10.77
C GLY A 571 20.39 16.71 -10.43
N PRO A 572 19.32 16.95 -9.66
CA PRO A 572 18.95 18.31 -9.26
C PRO A 572 20.00 18.91 -8.33
N GLY A 573 20.33 20.18 -8.56
CA GLY A 573 21.05 21.05 -7.66
C GLY A 573 20.20 21.43 -6.44
N VAL A 574 20.81 22.13 -5.49
CA VAL A 574 20.12 22.54 -4.24
C VAL A 574 18.93 23.46 -4.53
N GLY A 575 18.96 24.24 -5.62
CA GLY A 575 17.86 25.10 -6.05
C GLY A 575 16.91 24.49 -7.10
N GLY A 576 17.08 23.20 -7.44
CA GLY A 576 16.30 22.51 -8.48
C GLY A 576 16.82 22.70 -9.91
N GLU A 577 17.91 23.44 -10.11
CA GLU A 577 18.69 23.47 -11.35
C GLU A 577 19.37 22.12 -11.64
N THR A 578 20.08 21.98 -12.75
CA THR A 578 21.00 20.84 -12.91
C THR A 578 22.25 21.05 -12.06
N CYS A 579 22.79 19.97 -11.49
CA CYS A 579 23.96 20.02 -10.61
C CYS A 579 25.24 20.58 -11.26
N GLY A 580 25.27 20.65 -12.60
CA GLY A 580 26.37 21.25 -13.36
C GLY A 580 27.62 20.36 -13.45
N THR A 581 27.47 19.04 -13.50
CA THR A 581 28.60 18.13 -13.61
C THR A 581 29.31 18.26 -14.97
N SER A 582 30.61 17.96 -14.96
CA SER A 582 31.48 18.08 -16.13
C SER A 582 32.56 17.00 -16.09
N VAL A 583 33.37 16.91 -17.14
CA VAL A 583 34.53 16.01 -17.17
C VAL A 583 35.54 16.27 -16.04
N VAL A 584 35.58 17.48 -15.47
CA VAL A 584 36.47 17.85 -14.36
C VAL A 584 35.79 17.67 -13.00
N SER A 585 34.46 17.74 -12.97
CA SER A 585 33.65 17.56 -11.76
C SER A 585 32.51 16.59 -12.05
N PRO A 586 32.81 15.28 -12.15
CA PRO A 586 31.86 14.30 -12.64
C PRO A 586 30.89 13.78 -11.56
N TYR A 587 30.92 14.30 -10.33
CA TYR A 587 30.04 13.82 -9.25
C TYR A 587 29.08 14.91 -8.82
N CYS A 588 27.79 14.60 -8.68
CA CYS A 588 26.84 15.52 -8.05
C CYS A 588 26.67 15.18 -6.56
N CYS A 589 27.27 15.97 -5.68
CA CYS A 589 27.28 15.73 -4.24
C CYS A 589 26.40 16.75 -3.53
N ASN A 590 25.28 16.32 -2.97
CA ASN A 590 24.29 17.18 -2.30
C ASN A 590 23.87 18.37 -3.18
N GLY A 591 23.64 18.13 -4.47
CA GLY A 591 23.26 19.17 -5.42
C GLY A 591 24.40 20.10 -5.85
N VAL A 592 25.67 19.72 -5.63
CA VAL A 592 26.85 20.49 -6.05
C VAL A 592 27.84 19.59 -6.80
N ALA A 593 28.30 20.02 -7.98
CA ALA A 593 29.32 19.30 -8.74
C ALA A 593 30.66 19.22 -7.97
N SER A 594 31.27 18.03 -8.00
CA SER A 594 32.50 17.69 -7.28
C SER A 594 33.48 16.95 -8.17
N ASN A 595 34.78 17.23 -7.99
CA ASN A 595 35.88 16.53 -8.66
C ASN A 595 36.31 15.24 -7.93
N SER A 596 35.79 15.01 -6.73
CA SER A 596 35.96 13.77 -5.97
C SER A 596 34.62 13.09 -5.72
N ALA A 597 34.64 11.76 -5.57
CA ALA A 597 33.44 11.01 -5.21
C ALA A 597 32.80 11.57 -3.93
N CYS A 598 31.47 11.53 -3.86
CA CYS A 598 30.75 12.10 -2.74
C CYS A 598 31.10 11.36 -1.44
N SER A 599 31.59 12.10 -0.45
CA SER A 599 31.71 11.58 0.91
C SER A 599 30.34 11.66 1.56
N PHE A 600 29.70 10.50 1.72
CA PHE A 600 28.50 10.39 2.54
C PHE A 600 28.95 10.13 3.98
N PHE A 601 28.49 11.01 4.87
CA PHE A 601 28.88 11.17 6.30
C PHE A 601 30.17 11.96 6.56
#